data_AF-A0AAW7KG29-F1
#
_entry.id   AF-A0AAW7KG29-F1
#
_cell.length_a   1.000
_cell.length_b   1.000
_cell.length_c   1.000
_cell.angle_alpha   90.00
_cell.angle_beta   90.00
_cell.angle_gamma   90.00
#
_symmetry.space_group_name_H-M   'P 1'
#
loop_
_entity.id
_entity.type
_entity.pdbx_description
1 polymer ?
#
loop_
_entity_poly.entity_id
_entity_poly.type
_entity_poly.pdbx_seq_one_letter_code
_entity_poly.pdbx_strand_id
1 'polypeptide(L)'
;MAAVFASTVIQIPLAYILFSRESLVLGQGFLDFSNEQQLLILGFVLFVALSFILCVGLPAFFLLKKLKRNSLFYLTTIGAVVPIAFLLLMELSTDTRAGFSSGENYYGTYRAMVENGLRTKWGVIKYTEEMVVYSIHGFFSALVFFKIANRGVDA
;
A
#
# COMPACT_ATOMS: atom_id res chain seq x y z
N MET A 1 -21.05 -4.64 5.44
CA MET A 1 -20.77 -4.47 4.00
C MET A 1 -20.42 -3.04 3.62
N ALA A 2 -21.19 -2.02 4.02
CA ALA A 2 -20.91 -0.61 3.68
C ALA A 2 -19.49 -0.13 4.09
N ALA A 3 -19.01 -0.51 5.29
CA ALA A 3 -17.67 -0.15 5.76
C ALA A 3 -16.55 -0.72 4.87
N VAL A 4 -16.67 -2.00 4.48
CA VAL A 4 -15.72 -2.67 3.58
C VAL A 4 -15.70 -1.96 2.23
N PHE A 5 -16.87 -1.76 1.62
CA PHE A 5 -16.99 -1.11 0.32
C PHE A 5 -16.35 0.28 0.33
N ALA A 6 -16.69 1.12 1.30
CA ALA A 6 -16.11 2.46 1.40
C ALA A 6 -14.59 2.45 1.64
N SER A 7 -14.08 1.52 2.46
CA SER A 7 -12.65 1.37 2.71
C SER A 7 -11.85 0.86 1.49
N THR A 8 -12.52 0.21 0.54
CA THR A 8 -11.97 -0.17 -0.76
C THR A 8 -12.06 0.99 -1.77
N VAL A 9 -13.19 1.70 -1.83
CA VAL A 9 -13.40 2.81 -2.78
C VAL A 9 -12.49 4.02 -2.48
N ILE A 10 -12.16 4.28 -1.20
CA ILE A 10 -11.23 5.37 -0.85
C ILE A 10 -9.82 5.15 -1.44
N GLN A 11 -9.51 3.93 -1.90
CA GLN A 11 -8.23 3.64 -2.54
C GLN A 11 -8.12 4.25 -3.93
N ILE A 12 -9.23 4.52 -4.62
CA ILE A 12 -9.22 5.12 -5.98
C ILE A 12 -8.50 6.49 -5.97
N PRO A 13 -8.89 7.48 -5.15
CA PRO A 13 -8.20 8.77 -5.13
C PRO A 13 -6.77 8.66 -4.58
N LEU A 14 -6.51 7.77 -3.61
CA LEU A 14 -5.16 7.55 -3.08
C LEU A 14 -4.24 6.98 -4.16
N ALA A 15 -4.70 5.97 -4.88
CA ALA A 15 -3.99 5.36 -5.98
C ALA A 15 -3.67 6.39 -7.05
N TYR A 16 -4.65 7.23 -7.44
CA TYR A 16 -4.41 8.27 -8.43
C TYR A 16 -3.30 9.23 -8.04
N ILE A 17 -3.31 9.74 -6.79
CA ILE A 17 -2.27 10.66 -6.28
C ILE A 17 -0.90 9.99 -6.28
N LEU A 18 -0.84 8.73 -5.81
CA LEU A 18 0.40 8.00 -5.62
C LEU A 18 0.96 7.45 -6.93
N PHE A 19 0.12 7.05 -7.89
CA PHE A 19 0.57 6.69 -9.24
C PHE A 19 1.05 7.90 -10.02
N SER A 20 0.41 9.06 -9.86
CA SER A 20 0.91 10.30 -10.47
C SER A 20 2.31 10.65 -9.95
N ARG A 21 2.61 10.32 -8.69
CA ARG A 21 3.97 10.41 -8.14
C ARG A 21 4.90 9.37 -8.76
N GLU A 22 4.51 8.10 -8.83
CA GLU A 22 5.34 7.04 -9.41
C GLU A 22 5.65 7.26 -10.89
N SER A 23 4.71 7.81 -11.65
CA SER A 23 4.95 8.19 -13.04
C SER A 23 6.03 9.28 -13.12
N LEU A 24 5.97 10.31 -12.25
CA LEU A 24 7.03 11.33 -12.14
C LEU A 24 8.39 10.74 -11.77
N VAL A 25 8.43 9.70 -10.93
CA VAL A 25 9.69 9.00 -10.60
C VAL A 25 10.29 8.38 -11.86
N LEU A 26 9.46 7.67 -12.63
CA LEU A 26 9.86 6.97 -13.86
C LEU A 26 10.13 7.90 -15.06
N GLY A 27 9.80 9.19 -14.96
CA GLY A 27 9.93 10.16 -16.05
C GLY A 27 8.88 9.97 -17.16
N GLN A 28 7.78 9.28 -16.85
CA GLN A 28 6.63 9.09 -17.75
C GLN A 28 5.41 9.77 -17.14
N GLY A 29 4.58 10.42 -17.94
CA GLY A 29 3.31 10.96 -17.43
C GLY A 29 2.35 9.81 -17.13
N PHE A 30 1.62 9.85 -16.01
CA PHE A 30 0.49 8.92 -15.77
C PHE A 30 -0.55 8.99 -16.92
N LEU A 31 -0.63 10.15 -17.58
CA LEU A 31 -1.46 10.38 -18.76
C LEU A 31 -0.96 9.67 -20.04
N ASP A 32 0.26 9.13 -20.04
CA ASP A 32 0.81 8.40 -21.18
C ASP A 32 0.32 6.94 -21.22
N PHE A 33 -0.29 6.44 -20.13
CA PHE A 33 -0.91 5.11 -20.11
C PHE A 33 -2.22 5.09 -20.90
N SER A 34 -2.46 3.99 -21.62
CA SER A 34 -3.75 3.77 -22.27
C SER A 34 -4.88 3.61 -21.23
N ASN A 35 -6.11 3.90 -21.62
CA ASN A 35 -7.28 3.72 -20.75
C ASN A 35 -7.39 2.29 -20.21
N GLU A 36 -7.01 1.29 -21.02
CA GLU A 36 -7.00 -0.12 -20.61
C GLU A 36 -5.96 -0.39 -19.51
N GLN A 37 -4.76 0.17 -19.63
CA GLN A 37 -3.71 0.06 -18.61
C GLN A 37 -4.13 0.74 -17.30
N GLN A 38 -4.73 1.93 -17.38
CA GLN A 38 -5.23 2.65 -16.21
C GLN A 38 -6.32 1.85 -15.48
N LEU A 39 -7.27 1.26 -16.22
CA LEU A 39 -8.32 0.40 -15.65
C LEU A 39 -7.74 -0.87 -15.01
N LEU A 40 -6.76 -1.50 -15.65
CA LEU A 40 -6.09 -2.68 -15.12
C LEU A 40 -5.38 -2.38 -13.80
N ILE A 41 -4.62 -1.28 -13.76
CA ILE A 41 -3.91 -0.82 -12.56
C ILE A 41 -4.90 -0.52 -11.43
N LEU A 42 -5.97 0.20 -11.73
CA LEU A 42 -7.00 0.52 -10.75
C LEU A 42 -7.68 -0.75 -10.21
N GLY A 43 -8.02 -1.68 -11.10
CA GLY A 43 -8.58 -2.98 -10.73
C GLY A 43 -7.65 -3.77 -9.81
N PHE A 44 -6.36 -3.78 -10.11
CA PHE A 44 -5.35 -4.43 -9.27
C PHE A 44 -5.26 -3.79 -7.88
N VAL A 45 -5.23 -2.45 -7.79
CA VAL A 45 -5.23 -1.77 -6.48
C VAL A 45 -6.47 -2.10 -5.66
N LEU A 46 -7.65 -2.07 -6.28
CA LEU A 46 -8.90 -2.39 -5.57
C LEU A 46 -8.92 -3.85 -5.11
N PHE A 47 -8.42 -4.77 -5.94
CA PHE A 47 -8.32 -6.18 -5.60
C PHE A 47 -7.37 -6.43 -4.43
N VAL A 48 -6.17 -5.84 -4.45
CA VAL A 48 -5.19 -5.93 -3.37
C VAL A 48 -5.76 -5.32 -2.09
N ALA A 49 -6.34 -4.12 -2.16
CA ALA A 49 -6.93 -3.46 -1.01
C ALA A 49 -8.07 -4.29 -0.40
N LEU A 50 -8.99 -4.79 -1.22
CA LEU A 50 -10.07 -5.66 -0.76
C LEU A 50 -9.52 -6.91 -0.07
N SER A 51 -8.50 -7.55 -0.65
CA SER A 51 -7.85 -8.73 -0.07
C SER A 51 -7.25 -8.43 1.30
N PHE A 52 -6.53 -7.31 1.44
CA PHE A 52 -5.99 -6.88 2.74
C PHE A 52 -7.09 -6.56 3.76
N ILE A 53 -8.17 -5.88 3.35
CA ILE A 53 -9.31 -5.59 4.24
C ILE A 53 -9.96 -6.88 4.74
N LEU A 54 -10.18 -7.86 3.86
CA LEU A 54 -10.82 -9.13 4.22
C LEU A 54 -9.92 -10.02 5.08
N CYS A 55 -8.64 -10.15 4.73
CA CYS A 55 -7.73 -11.09 5.38
C CYS A 55 -7.06 -10.53 6.65
N VAL A 56 -6.90 -9.21 6.75
CA VAL A 56 -6.20 -8.56 7.87
C VAL A 56 -7.13 -7.61 8.60
N GLY A 57 -7.75 -6.67 7.88
CA GLY A 57 -8.52 -5.57 8.48
C GLY A 57 -9.72 -6.06 9.31
N LEU A 58 -10.57 -6.90 8.73
CA LEU A 58 -11.76 -7.47 9.37
C LEU A 58 -11.40 -8.35 10.58
N PRO A 59 -10.47 -9.33 10.47
CA PRO A 59 -10.02 -10.10 11.63
C PRO A 59 -9.44 -9.22 12.74
N ALA A 60 -8.61 -8.23 12.41
CA ALA A 60 -8.04 -7.31 13.39
C ALA A 60 -9.13 -6.49 14.10
N PHE A 61 -10.12 -5.99 13.38
CA PHE A 61 -11.25 -5.28 13.96
C PHE A 61 -12.05 -6.13 14.94
N PHE A 62 -12.44 -7.35 14.55
CA PHE A 62 -13.19 -8.24 15.43
C PHE A 62 -12.37 -8.68 16.64
N LEU A 63 -11.06 -8.92 16.47
CA LEU A 63 -10.15 -9.22 17.57
C LEU A 63 -10.06 -8.05 18.55
N LEU A 64 -9.84 -6.82 18.07
CA LEU A 64 -9.82 -5.63 18.92
C LEU A 64 -11.15 -5.40 19.65
N LYS A 65 -12.29 -5.66 18.98
CA LYS A 65 -13.62 -5.61 19.59
C LYS A 65 -13.76 -6.64 20.70
N LYS A 66 -13.34 -7.90 20.47
CA LYS A 66 -13.35 -8.97 21.48
C LYS A 66 -12.46 -8.63 22.68
N LEU A 67 -11.33 -7.99 22.45
CA LEU A 67 -10.38 -7.55 23.49
C LEU A 67 -10.80 -6.25 24.20
N LYS A 68 -11.95 -5.67 23.86
CA LYS A 68 -12.41 -4.35 24.36
C LYS A 68 -11.39 -3.23 24.10
N ARG A 69 -10.63 -3.33 23.01
CA ARG A 69 -9.64 -2.35 22.52
C ARG A 69 -10.03 -1.79 21.15
N ASN A 70 -11.33 -1.72 20.84
CA ASN A 70 -11.82 -1.18 19.57
C ASN A 70 -11.73 0.35 19.55
N SER A 71 -10.52 0.89 19.34
CA SER A 71 -10.29 2.32 19.17
C SER A 71 -9.82 2.62 17.75
N LEU A 72 -10.11 3.84 17.29
CA LEU A 72 -9.63 4.33 16.00
C LEU A 72 -8.10 4.23 15.93
N PHE A 73 -7.41 4.61 17.01
CA PHE A 73 -5.96 4.56 17.12
C PHE A 73 -5.42 3.15 16.88
N TYR A 74 -5.94 2.13 17.57
CA TYR A 74 -5.42 0.76 17.41
C TYR A 74 -5.64 0.24 15.99
N LEU A 75 -6.81 0.48 15.41
CA LEU A 75 -7.10 -0.03 14.07
C LEU A 75 -6.27 0.68 12.99
N THR A 76 -6.10 2.00 13.07
CA THR A 76 -5.28 2.73 12.10
C THR A 76 -3.79 2.44 12.25
N THR A 77 -3.28 2.18 13.46
CA THR A 77 -1.92 1.70 13.67
C THR A 77 -1.70 0.32 13.05
N ILE A 78 -2.64 -0.63 13.24
CA ILE A 78 -2.56 -1.94 12.56
C ILE A 78 -2.59 -1.75 11.04
N GLY A 79 -3.50 -0.91 10.55
CA GLY A 79 -3.60 -0.58 9.13
C GLY A 79 -2.29 -0.02 8.56
N ALA A 80 -1.58 0.83 9.29
CA ALA A 80 -0.30 1.38 8.86
C ALA A 80 0.86 0.38 8.95
N VAL A 81 0.92 -0.42 10.02
CA VAL A 81 2.09 -1.26 10.34
C VAL A 81 2.09 -2.60 9.61
N VAL A 82 0.92 -3.24 9.43
CA VAL A 82 0.87 -4.57 8.79
C VAL A 82 1.43 -4.57 7.36
N PRO A 83 1.13 -3.58 6.50
CA PRO A 83 1.75 -3.52 5.18
C PRO A 83 3.28 -3.42 5.25
N ILE A 84 3.83 -2.65 6.19
CA ILE A 84 5.29 -2.57 6.40
C ILE A 84 5.85 -3.94 6.77
N ALA A 85 5.25 -4.61 7.76
CA ALA A 85 5.68 -5.93 8.20
C ALA A 85 5.62 -6.95 7.05
N PHE A 86 4.57 -6.89 6.23
CA PHE A 86 4.43 -7.75 5.05
C PHE A 86 5.53 -7.50 4.03
N LEU A 87 5.83 -6.24 3.70
CA LEU A 87 6.91 -5.89 2.77
C LEU A 87 8.28 -6.34 3.29
N LEU A 88 8.56 -6.14 4.59
CA LEU A 88 9.81 -6.59 5.21
C LEU A 88 9.96 -8.11 5.15
N LEU A 89 8.88 -8.86 5.38
CA LEU A 89 8.87 -10.32 5.23
C LEU A 89 9.13 -10.75 3.79
N MET A 90 8.57 -10.04 2.81
CA MET A 90 8.85 -10.30 1.41
C MET A 90 10.31 -10.05 1.06
N GLU A 91 10.92 -8.98 1.58
CA GLU A 91 12.34 -8.68 1.35
C GLU A 91 13.26 -9.78 1.88
N LEU A 92 12.96 -10.33 3.07
CA LEU A 92 13.70 -11.46 3.63
C LEU A 92 13.58 -12.74 2.78
N SER A 93 12.55 -12.83 1.93
CA SER A 93 12.30 -13.99 1.06
C SER A 93 12.89 -13.84 -0.35
N THR A 94 13.34 -12.65 -0.73
CA THR A 94 13.98 -12.40 -2.02
C THR A 94 15.47 -12.66 -1.96
N ASP A 95 15.89 -13.83 -2.44
CA ASP A 95 17.30 -14.11 -2.75
C ASP A 95 17.72 -13.28 -3.97
N THR A 96 18.35 -12.13 -3.73
CA THR A 96 19.03 -11.39 -4.80
C THR A 96 20.32 -12.13 -5.16
N ARG A 97 20.25 -12.91 -6.25
CA ARG A 97 21.36 -13.71 -6.76
C ARG A 97 22.59 -12.83 -7.04
N ALA A 98 23.77 -13.31 -6.64
CA ALA A 98 25.03 -12.70 -7.04
C ALA A 98 25.08 -12.56 -8.58
N GLY A 99 25.52 -11.39 -9.05
CA GLY A 99 25.52 -11.01 -10.47
C GLY A 99 24.25 -10.29 -10.96
N PHE A 100 23.18 -10.22 -10.17
CA PHE A 100 22.00 -9.42 -10.53
C PHE A 100 22.23 -7.92 -10.27
N SER A 101 22.02 -7.09 -11.28
CA SER A 101 22.03 -5.63 -11.13
C SER A 101 20.82 -5.04 -11.83
N SER A 102 20.19 -4.06 -11.19
CA SER A 102 19.04 -3.34 -11.74
C SER A 102 19.09 -1.87 -11.34
N GLY A 103 18.46 -1.03 -12.17
CA GLY A 103 18.31 0.39 -11.91
C GLY A 103 17.10 0.94 -12.63
N GLU A 104 16.63 2.09 -12.16
CA GLU A 104 15.48 2.78 -12.72
C GLU A 104 15.74 4.28 -12.76
N ASN A 105 14.94 4.99 -13.55
CA ASN A 105 14.88 6.44 -13.45
C ASN A 105 14.22 6.80 -12.12
N TYR A 106 14.93 7.59 -11.33
CA TYR A 106 14.47 8.09 -10.05
C TYR A 106 14.44 9.61 -10.12
N TYR A 107 13.23 10.17 -10.23
CA TYR A 107 12.99 11.61 -10.42
C TYR A 107 13.80 12.17 -11.61
N GLY A 108 13.74 11.48 -12.75
CA GLY A 108 14.41 11.90 -13.99
C GLY A 108 15.92 11.64 -14.05
N THR A 109 16.52 11.06 -13.00
CA THR A 109 17.93 10.64 -13.01
C THR A 109 18.05 9.13 -12.87
N TYR A 110 18.78 8.46 -13.75
CA TYR A 110 19.02 7.02 -13.61
C TYR A 110 19.80 6.72 -12.33
N ARG A 111 19.30 5.78 -11.52
CA ARG A 111 19.94 5.31 -10.29
C ARG A 111 19.98 3.78 -10.28
N ALA A 112 21.15 3.22 -9.96
CA ALA A 112 21.27 1.80 -9.66
C ALA A 112 20.50 1.51 -8.36
N MET A 113 19.58 0.54 -8.40
CA MET A 113 18.77 0.11 -7.24
C MET A 113 19.34 -1.14 -6.60
N VAL A 114 19.90 -2.04 -7.41
CA VAL A 114 20.60 -3.25 -6.97
C VAL A 114 21.90 -3.39 -7.77
N GLU A 115 22.99 -3.70 -7.09
CA GLU A 115 24.30 -3.99 -7.69
C GLU A 115 24.84 -5.30 -7.14
N ASN A 116 25.11 -6.26 -8.03
CA ASN A 116 25.64 -7.57 -7.67
C ASN A 116 24.83 -8.29 -6.56
N GLY A 117 23.51 -8.20 -6.64
CA GLY A 117 22.59 -8.78 -5.68
C GLY A 117 22.45 -7.98 -4.38
N LEU A 118 23.09 -6.81 -4.24
CA LEU A 118 22.96 -5.96 -3.05
C LEU A 118 22.18 -4.70 -3.37
N ARG A 119 21.16 -4.41 -2.56
CA ARG A 119 20.38 -3.17 -2.68
C ARG A 119 21.29 -1.97 -2.39
N THR A 120 21.36 -1.02 -3.32
CA THR A 120 22.16 0.19 -3.16
C THR A 120 21.45 1.16 -2.19
N LYS A 121 22.11 2.26 -1.83
CA LYS A 121 21.48 3.36 -1.07
C LYS A 121 20.18 3.85 -1.73
N TRP A 122 20.14 3.95 -3.07
CA TRP A 122 18.94 4.39 -3.79
C TRP A 122 17.84 3.33 -3.76
N GLY A 123 18.20 2.05 -3.86
CA GLY A 123 17.23 0.96 -3.71
C GLY A 123 16.61 0.90 -2.32
N VAL A 124 17.36 1.24 -1.26
CA VAL A 124 16.84 1.32 0.12
C VAL A 124 15.89 2.52 0.27
N ILE A 125 16.25 3.67 -0.30
CA ILE A 125 15.39 4.86 -0.30
C ILE A 125 14.06 4.52 -0.97
N LYS A 126 14.09 4.00 -2.19
CA LYS A 126 12.89 3.64 -2.95
C LYS A 126 11.98 2.67 -2.18
N TYR A 127 12.57 1.63 -1.61
CA TYR A 127 11.84 0.65 -0.82
C TYR A 127 11.20 1.25 0.45
N THR A 128 11.89 2.19 1.09
CA THR A 128 11.34 2.93 2.23
C THR A 128 10.15 3.79 1.80
N GLU A 129 10.21 4.41 0.63
CA GLU A 129 9.09 5.16 0.08
C GLU A 129 7.88 4.26 -0.19
N GLU A 130 8.09 3.07 -0.76
CA GLU A 130 7.03 2.07 -0.93
C GLU A 130 6.37 1.71 0.41
N MET A 131 7.16 1.48 1.46
CA MET A 131 6.60 1.24 2.81
C MET A 131 5.71 2.38 3.28
N VAL A 132 6.14 3.63 3.09
CA VAL A 132 5.34 4.81 3.47
C VAL A 132 4.04 4.84 2.67
N VAL A 133 4.11 4.59 1.36
CA VAL A 133 2.94 4.55 0.47
C VAL A 133 1.92 3.50 0.93
N TYR A 134 2.36 2.27 1.15
CA TYR A 134 1.46 1.20 1.62
C TYR A 134 0.92 1.45 3.04
N SER A 135 1.70 2.09 3.90
CA SER A 135 1.25 2.51 5.24
C SER A 135 0.11 3.52 5.15
N ILE A 136 0.20 4.48 4.24
CA ILE A 136 -0.85 5.48 3.98
C ILE A 136 -2.13 4.77 3.52
N HIS A 137 -2.04 3.85 2.56
CA HIS A 137 -3.19 3.08 2.08
C HIS A 137 -3.90 2.32 3.21
N GLY A 138 -3.14 1.58 4.01
CA GLY A 138 -3.70 0.81 5.12
C GLY A 138 -4.26 1.70 6.25
N PHE A 139 -3.60 2.81 6.57
CA PHE A 139 -4.08 3.80 7.54
C PHE A 139 -5.45 4.37 7.14
N PHE A 140 -5.59 4.88 5.90
CA PHE A 140 -6.83 5.48 5.43
C PHE A 140 -7.95 4.46 5.27
N SER A 141 -7.61 3.24 4.82
CA SER A 141 -8.58 2.13 4.76
C SER A 141 -9.18 1.84 6.15
N ALA A 142 -8.31 1.67 7.16
CA ALA A 142 -8.72 1.44 8.54
C ALA A 142 -9.53 2.60 9.12
N LEU A 143 -9.15 3.85 8.83
CA LEU A 143 -9.85 5.04 9.28
C LEU A 143 -11.28 5.09 8.75
N VAL A 144 -11.46 4.89 7.44
CA VAL A 144 -12.78 4.89 6.79
C VAL A 144 -13.61 3.73 7.30
N PHE A 145 -13.02 2.54 7.39
CA PHE A 145 -13.68 1.35 7.92
C PHE A 145 -14.20 1.58 9.34
N PHE A 146 -13.36 2.05 10.27
CA PHE A 146 -13.73 2.28 11.66
C PHE A 146 -14.90 3.26 11.79
N LYS A 147 -14.83 4.38 11.07
CA LYS A 147 -15.89 5.41 11.11
C LYS A 147 -17.23 4.86 10.64
N ILE A 148 -17.25 4.05 9.59
CA ILE A 148 -18.52 3.53 9.04
C ILE A 148 -19.02 2.33 9.84
N ALA A 149 -18.13 1.46 10.31
CA ALA A 149 -18.49 0.28 11.09
C ALA A 149 -19.12 0.64 12.44
N ASN A 150 -18.70 1.74 13.07
CA ASN A 150 -19.25 2.18 14.35
C ASN A 150 -20.44 3.16 14.21
N ARG A 151 -20.63 3.80 13.05
CA ARG A 151 -21.82 4.65 12.81
C ARG A 151 -23.16 3.91 12.94
N GLY A 152 -23.17 2.59 12.73
CA GLY A 152 -24.36 1.75 12.93
C GLY A 152 -24.60 1.29 14.37
N VAL A 153 -23.81 1.78 15.34
CA VAL A 153 -23.96 1.46 16.77
C VAL A 153 -24.60 2.62 17.55
N ASP A 154 -24.55 3.85 17.00
CA ASP A 154 -25.06 5.08 17.62
C ASP A 154 -26.42 5.55 17.01
N ALA A 155 -27.09 4.69 16.23
CA ALA A 155 -28.41 4.92 15.64
C ALA A 155 -29.37 3.81 16.03
#